data_AF-A0A5A9NX15-F1
#
_entry.id   AF-A0A5A9NX15-F1
#
_cell.length_a   1.000
_cell.length_b   1.000
_cell.length_c   1.000
_cell.angle_alpha   90.00
_cell.angle_beta   90.00
_cell.angle_gamma   90.00
#
_symmetry.space_group_name_H-M   'P 1'
#
loop_
_entity.id
_entity.type
_entity.pdbx_description
1 polymer ?
#
loop_
_entity_poly.entity_id
_entity_poly.type
_entity_poly.pdbx_seq_one_letter_code
_entity_poly.pdbx_strand_id
1 'polypeptide(L)'
;MPVELAGARPRSFVILPQAFRGRFRKVRGVLNVLATPERRILRQIIELAQDKGSYFGCLVQDYVSFVQENKNCQSSSQDLLKTLRQFMTQMKAYLIQSSEINPPIESYIPEDQIDAVLEKAMHKCVLKPLYGSVQSALHEFQVASGSLEKLQENLALAKTKKPRELGANAARPPDSHAIHRIRRKLTAMCRMYSPERKIVVLLKVCKLIYSIMQDHTVRLFGADDFLPMLTYVLVQCDMPQLDTEIMYMMELIDPPQLTRRSAYGAMSLIKNFQEEQAALVLSSTTRDTLHQWHQRRTMLKDLPSVDDFQNFLRVALRTPDSGCTAKTLQVRPYATTEEVCRLCALKFHVSDPENYGLFLFTDDSSQQLTADTHPQWIKAELHSRPNPPSFHFVYRRTQT
;
A
#
# COMPACT_ATOMS: atom_id res chain seq x y z
N MET A 1 -47.26 42.20 26.45
CA MET A 1 -47.07 43.49 25.74
C MET A 1 -46.23 44.39 26.63
N PRO A 2 -45.13 45.01 26.17
CA PRO A 2 -44.30 44.76 24.97
C PRO A 2 -42.82 44.42 25.34
N VAL A 3 -42.08 43.60 24.57
CA VAL A 3 -41.13 43.91 23.44
C VAL A 3 -39.83 44.55 23.97
N GLU A 4 -38.61 44.01 23.76
CA GLU A 4 -37.84 43.95 22.50
C GLU A 4 -36.56 43.09 22.71
N LEU A 5 -36.33 41.95 22.03
CA LEU A 5 -35.64 41.74 20.74
C LEU A 5 -34.27 42.44 20.56
N ALA A 6 -33.18 41.67 20.70
CA ALA A 6 -31.94 41.76 19.90
C ALA A 6 -30.92 40.73 20.47
N GLY A 7 -30.23 39.88 19.72
CA GLY A 7 -30.16 39.62 18.29
C GLY A 7 -29.18 38.45 18.15
N ALA A 8 -29.66 37.33 17.60
CA ALA A 8 -28.82 36.21 17.22
C ALA A 8 -27.86 36.69 16.12
N ARG A 9 -26.55 36.75 16.43
CA ARG A 9 -25.54 37.09 15.42
C ARG A 9 -25.35 35.91 14.47
N PRO A 10 -25.24 36.15 13.15
CA PRO A 10 -25.23 35.09 12.16
C PRO A 10 -23.88 34.35 12.17
N ARG A 11 -23.95 33.04 11.92
CA ARG A 11 -22.79 32.26 11.46
C ARG A 11 -22.39 32.80 10.10
N SER A 12 -21.42 33.71 10.08
CA SER A 12 -20.76 34.17 8.87
C SER A 12 -19.98 32.99 8.26
N PHE A 13 -20.59 32.38 7.25
CA PHE A 13 -19.88 31.57 6.26
C PHE A 13 -18.82 32.46 5.61
N VAL A 14 -17.56 32.19 5.91
CA VAL A 14 -16.44 32.77 5.14
C VAL A 14 -16.44 32.06 3.79
N ILE A 15 -17.12 32.67 2.82
CA ILE A 15 -16.96 32.37 1.40
C ILE A 15 -15.54 32.82 1.04
N LEU A 16 -14.61 31.86 0.91
CA LEU A 16 -13.28 32.15 0.38
C LEU A 16 -13.43 32.60 -1.08
N PRO A 17 -12.90 33.78 -1.47
CA PRO A 17 -12.88 34.18 -2.86
C PRO A 17 -12.03 33.21 -3.68
N GLN A 18 -12.58 32.80 -4.82
CA GLN A 18 -12.02 31.89 -5.82
C GLN A 18 -10.83 32.47 -6.60
N ALA A 19 -9.95 33.23 -5.94
CA ALA A 19 -8.90 34.03 -6.57
C ALA A 19 -7.50 33.73 -6.04
N PHE A 20 -7.15 32.46 -5.81
CA PHE A 20 -5.74 32.07 -5.58
C PHE A 20 -5.30 30.77 -6.29
N ARG A 21 -6.12 30.18 -7.18
CA ARG A 21 -5.73 29.01 -7.98
C ARG A 21 -4.78 29.31 -9.15
N GLY A 22 -4.49 30.59 -9.44
CA GLY A 22 -3.70 30.98 -10.62
C GLY A 22 -2.19 31.15 -10.42
N ARG A 23 -1.67 31.25 -9.19
CA ARG A 23 -0.28 31.71 -8.95
C ARG A 23 0.75 30.62 -8.64
N PHE A 24 0.34 29.36 -8.48
CA PHE A 24 1.26 28.24 -8.22
C PHE A 24 1.77 27.49 -9.47
N ARG A 25 1.27 27.82 -10.68
CA ARG A 25 1.78 27.21 -11.92
C ARG A 25 3.13 27.79 -12.39
N LYS A 26 3.41 29.07 -12.12
CA LYS A 26 4.64 29.74 -12.64
C LYS A 26 5.93 29.36 -11.91
N VAL A 27 5.88 28.84 -10.67
CA VAL A 27 7.09 28.43 -9.93
C VAL A 27 7.50 26.97 -10.21
N ARG A 28 6.60 26.14 -10.77
CA ARG A 28 6.92 24.76 -11.18
C ARG A 28 7.93 24.69 -12.32
N GLY A 29 7.92 25.65 -13.25
CA GLY A 29 8.82 25.68 -14.41
C GLY A 29 10.30 25.86 -14.04
N VAL A 30 10.61 26.71 -13.05
CA VAL A 30 11.99 27.02 -12.65
C VAL A 30 12.61 25.87 -11.82
N LEU A 31 11.79 25.16 -11.03
CA LEU A 31 12.22 23.98 -10.26
C LEU A 31 12.47 22.73 -11.10
N ASN A 32 12.01 22.70 -12.36
CA ASN A 32 12.31 21.60 -13.27
C ASN A 32 13.74 21.70 -13.83
N VAL A 33 14.30 22.91 -14.01
CA VAL A 33 15.67 23.12 -14.51
C VAL A 33 16.74 22.61 -13.54
N LEU A 34 16.47 22.70 -12.23
CA LEU A 34 17.39 22.30 -11.14
C LEU A 34 17.17 20.87 -10.61
N ALA A 35 16.24 20.11 -11.17
CA ALA A 35 15.93 18.76 -10.72
C ALA A 35 16.88 17.73 -11.33
N THR A 36 17.43 16.83 -10.51
CA THR A 36 18.17 15.66 -11.01
C THR A 36 17.29 14.86 -11.98
N PRO A 37 17.88 14.19 -12.98
CA PRO A 37 17.14 13.39 -13.95
C PRO A 37 16.18 12.39 -13.28
N GLU A 38 16.65 11.66 -12.26
CA GLU A 38 15.82 10.78 -11.43
C GLU A 38 14.57 11.47 -10.85
N ARG A 39 14.71 12.71 -10.36
CA ARG A 39 13.60 13.47 -9.77
C ARG A 39 12.64 14.00 -10.82
N ARG A 40 13.08 14.18 -12.07
CA ARG A 40 12.23 14.58 -13.20
C ARG A 40 11.36 13.40 -13.61
N ILE A 41 11.96 12.26 -13.91
CA ILE A 41 11.20 11.07 -14.33
C ILE A 41 10.25 10.59 -13.22
N LEU A 42 10.68 10.60 -11.95
CA LEU A 42 9.82 10.26 -10.82
C LEU A 42 8.60 11.19 -10.74
N ARG A 43 8.76 12.49 -11.04
CA ARG A 43 7.63 13.43 -11.09
C ARG A 43 6.71 13.12 -12.26
N GLN A 44 7.27 12.87 -13.43
CA GLN A 44 6.50 12.55 -14.63
C GLN A 44 5.63 11.31 -14.44
N ILE A 45 6.17 10.23 -13.85
CA ILE A 45 5.38 9.02 -13.54
C ILE A 45 4.26 9.32 -12.53
N ILE A 46 4.51 10.17 -11.53
CA ILE A 46 3.48 10.56 -10.55
C ILE A 46 2.38 11.38 -11.20
N GLU A 47 2.72 12.27 -12.13
CA GLU A 47 1.76 13.06 -12.88
C GLU A 47 0.95 12.17 -13.83
N LEU A 48 1.59 11.22 -14.51
CA LEU A 48 0.91 10.22 -15.34
C LEU A 48 -0.06 9.37 -14.51
N ALA A 49 0.34 8.89 -13.33
CA ALA A 49 -0.55 8.16 -12.42
C ALA A 49 -1.81 8.96 -12.01
N GLN A 50 -1.72 10.30 -12.00
CA GLN A 50 -2.82 11.19 -11.65
C GLN A 50 -3.70 11.55 -12.85
N ASP A 51 -3.24 11.31 -14.07
CA ASP A 51 -3.97 11.59 -15.29
C ASP A 51 -4.88 10.43 -15.68
N LYS A 52 -6.20 10.58 -15.50
CA LYS A 52 -7.19 9.57 -15.89
C LYS A 52 -7.31 9.38 -17.41
N GLY A 53 -6.82 10.33 -18.21
CA GLY A 53 -6.80 10.19 -19.67
C GLY A 53 -5.73 9.21 -20.15
N SER A 54 -4.65 9.07 -19.37
CA SER A 54 -3.61 8.07 -19.60
C SER A 54 -4.09 6.66 -19.22
N TYR A 55 -3.58 5.65 -19.91
CA TYR A 55 -3.91 4.26 -19.60
C TYR A 55 -3.30 3.85 -18.26
N PHE A 56 -2.01 4.16 -18.04
CA PHE A 56 -1.35 3.94 -16.76
C PHE A 56 -2.09 4.60 -15.58
N GLY A 57 -2.49 5.87 -15.73
CA GLY A 57 -3.23 6.58 -14.70
C GLY A 57 -4.61 5.99 -14.44
N CYS A 58 -5.30 5.51 -15.47
CA CYS A 58 -6.55 4.77 -15.30
C CYS A 58 -6.33 3.47 -14.49
N LEU A 59 -5.35 2.64 -14.85
CA LEU A 59 -5.03 1.40 -14.14
C LEU A 59 -4.70 1.64 -12.66
N VAL A 60 -3.83 2.62 -12.37
CA VAL A 60 -3.45 2.96 -10.99
C VAL A 60 -4.64 3.47 -10.19
N GLN A 61 -5.43 4.38 -10.76
CA GLN A 61 -6.56 4.96 -10.03
C GLN A 61 -7.70 3.99 -9.81
N ASP A 62 -7.99 3.13 -10.79
CA ASP A 62 -9.00 2.10 -10.66
C ASP A 62 -8.60 1.09 -9.59
N TYR A 63 -7.36 0.61 -9.60
CA TYR A 63 -6.87 -0.30 -8.57
C TYR A 63 -6.89 0.33 -7.17
N VAL A 64 -6.41 1.57 -7.04
CA VAL A 64 -6.42 2.29 -5.76
C VAL A 64 -7.86 2.47 -5.24
N SER A 65 -8.79 2.85 -6.12
CA SER A 65 -10.21 3.00 -5.76
C SER A 65 -10.80 1.66 -5.35
N PHE A 66 -10.53 0.59 -6.10
CA PHE A 66 -10.99 -0.76 -5.80
C PHE A 66 -10.55 -1.23 -4.41
N VAL A 67 -9.26 -1.10 -4.07
CA VAL A 67 -8.74 -1.54 -2.76
C VAL A 67 -9.32 -0.70 -1.62
N GLN A 68 -9.55 0.60 -1.83
CA GLN A 68 -10.16 1.46 -0.81
C GLN A 68 -11.63 1.13 -0.56
N GLU A 69 -12.37 0.79 -1.63
CA GLU A 69 -13.79 0.46 -1.58
C GLU A 69 -14.07 -0.98 -1.12
N ASN A 70 -13.15 -1.91 -1.39
CA ASN A 70 -13.33 -3.35 -1.18
C ASN A 70 -12.31 -3.92 -0.18
N LYS A 71 -12.36 -3.42 1.06
CA LYS A 71 -11.42 -3.78 2.14
C LYS A 71 -11.35 -5.28 2.47
N ASN A 72 -12.40 -6.04 2.15
CA ASN A 72 -12.56 -7.46 2.52
C ASN A 72 -12.50 -8.42 1.32
N CYS A 73 -12.00 -7.99 0.16
CA CYS A 73 -11.90 -8.88 -1.00
C CYS A 73 -10.85 -9.98 -0.85
N GLN A 74 -9.91 -9.85 0.09
CA GLN A 74 -8.80 -10.77 0.27
C GLN A 74 -9.02 -11.67 1.48
N SER A 75 -8.63 -12.94 1.36
CA SER A 75 -8.79 -13.97 2.41
C SER A 75 -7.83 -13.82 3.57
N SER A 76 -6.68 -13.17 3.37
CA SER A 76 -5.66 -13.01 4.41
C SER A 76 -4.80 -11.76 4.21
N SER A 77 -4.09 -11.38 5.28
CA SER A 77 -3.07 -10.31 5.24
C SER A 77 -1.98 -10.56 4.19
N GLN A 78 -1.57 -11.82 4.02
CA GLN A 78 -0.53 -12.18 3.06
C GLN A 78 -1.04 -12.05 1.63
N ASP A 79 -2.25 -12.50 1.35
CA ASP A 79 -2.84 -12.43 0.01
C ASP A 79 -2.99 -10.97 -0.43
N LEU A 80 -3.50 -10.11 0.46
CA LEU A 80 -3.59 -8.67 0.22
C LEU A 80 -2.24 -8.05 -0.15
N LEU A 81 -1.20 -8.30 0.64
CA LEU A 81 0.12 -7.71 0.41
C LEU A 81 0.80 -8.28 -0.85
N LYS A 82 0.59 -9.56 -1.15
CA LYS A 82 1.08 -10.18 -2.38
C LYS A 82 0.40 -9.61 -3.61
N THR A 83 -0.92 -9.49 -3.62
CA THR A 83 -1.66 -8.86 -4.73
C THR A 83 -1.20 -7.42 -4.94
N LEU A 84 -0.98 -6.67 -3.85
CA LEU A 84 -0.47 -5.30 -3.90
C LEU A 84 0.94 -5.25 -4.50
N ARG A 85 1.82 -6.18 -4.14
CA ARG A 85 3.16 -6.29 -4.73
C ARG A 85 3.12 -6.66 -6.20
N GLN A 86 2.29 -7.64 -6.57
CA GLN A 86 2.11 -8.07 -7.96
C GLN A 86 1.65 -6.91 -8.84
N PHE A 87 0.65 -6.15 -8.37
CA PHE A 87 0.20 -4.95 -9.07
C PHE A 87 1.33 -3.96 -9.31
N MET A 88 2.10 -3.62 -8.27
CA MET A 88 3.25 -2.71 -8.42
C MET A 88 4.27 -3.24 -9.41
N THR A 89 4.65 -4.53 -9.33
CA THR A 89 5.61 -5.14 -10.26
C THR A 89 5.16 -5.03 -11.71
N GLN A 90 3.88 -5.28 -11.99
CA GLN A 90 3.35 -5.16 -13.34
C GLN A 90 3.27 -3.72 -13.83
N MET A 91 2.90 -2.79 -12.95
CA MET A 91 2.89 -1.36 -13.30
C MET A 91 4.32 -0.88 -13.64
N LYS A 92 5.36 -1.41 -12.98
CA LYS A 92 6.75 -1.18 -13.39
C LYS A 92 7.03 -1.75 -14.78
N ALA A 93 6.65 -3.00 -15.04
CA ALA A 93 6.87 -3.65 -16.34
C ALA A 93 6.14 -2.91 -17.48
N TYR A 94 4.91 -2.48 -17.24
CA TYR A 94 4.13 -1.67 -18.17
C TYR A 94 4.84 -0.36 -18.53
N LEU A 95 5.34 0.38 -17.53
CA LEU A 95 6.02 1.66 -17.76
C LEU A 95 7.32 1.53 -18.56
N ILE A 96 7.99 0.38 -18.50
CA ILE A 96 9.19 0.09 -19.30
C ILE A 96 8.81 -0.18 -20.77
N GLN A 97 7.66 -0.81 -21.00
CA GLN A 97 7.22 -1.22 -22.33
C GLN A 97 6.35 -0.18 -23.05
N SER A 98 5.75 0.75 -22.31
CA SER A 98 4.81 1.72 -22.86
C SER A 98 5.49 2.95 -23.46
N SER A 99 4.81 3.56 -24.43
CA SER A 99 5.20 4.84 -25.04
C SER A 99 4.55 6.06 -24.38
N GLU A 100 3.82 5.86 -23.27
CA GLU A 100 3.14 6.95 -22.54
C GLU A 100 4.13 7.93 -21.88
N ILE A 101 5.36 7.48 -21.61
CA ILE A 101 6.44 8.34 -21.12
C ILE A 101 7.31 8.75 -22.30
N ASN A 102 7.21 10.03 -22.66
CA ASN A 102 8.02 10.65 -23.70
C ASN A 102 8.83 11.82 -23.13
N PRO A 103 10.16 11.87 -23.34
CA PRO A 103 11.03 10.82 -23.89
C PRO A 103 11.10 9.57 -23.00
N PRO A 104 11.54 8.39 -23.50
CA PRO A 104 11.58 7.13 -22.74
C PRO A 104 12.39 7.22 -21.45
N ILE A 105 12.13 6.33 -20.50
CA ILE A 105 12.76 6.33 -19.16
C ILE A 105 14.28 6.22 -19.26
N GLU A 106 14.77 5.38 -20.18
CA GLU A 106 16.17 5.11 -20.47
C GLU A 106 16.93 6.36 -20.93
N SER A 107 16.21 7.35 -21.50
CA SER A 107 16.81 8.63 -21.90
C SER A 107 17.13 9.54 -20.72
N TYR A 108 16.48 9.33 -19.57
CA TYR A 108 16.67 10.15 -18.38
C TYR A 108 17.77 9.63 -17.47
N ILE A 109 17.85 8.31 -17.28
CA ILE A 109 18.69 7.67 -16.27
C ILE A 109 19.31 6.36 -16.77
N PRO A 110 20.48 5.96 -16.23
CA PRO A 110 21.08 4.66 -16.50
C PRO A 110 20.17 3.48 -16.14
N GLU A 111 20.28 2.37 -16.88
CA GLU A 111 19.45 1.16 -16.70
C GLU A 111 19.47 0.59 -15.28
N ASP A 112 20.62 0.63 -14.59
CA ASP A 112 20.78 0.14 -13.21
C ASP A 112 19.97 0.95 -12.19
N GLN A 113 19.55 2.16 -12.54
CA GLN A 113 18.78 3.06 -11.67
C GLN A 113 17.28 3.04 -11.97
N ILE A 114 16.86 2.48 -13.12
CA ILE A 114 15.47 2.48 -13.57
C ILE A 114 14.57 1.78 -12.54
N ASP A 115 14.91 0.56 -12.14
CA ASP A 115 14.08 -0.20 -11.20
C ASP A 115 13.89 0.54 -9.88
N ALA A 116 14.95 1.11 -9.31
CA ALA A 116 14.87 1.86 -8.05
C ALA A 116 14.01 3.12 -8.16
N VAL A 117 13.98 3.78 -9.32
CA VAL A 117 13.13 4.94 -9.56
C VAL A 117 11.67 4.53 -9.74
N LEU A 118 11.41 3.47 -10.51
CA LEU A 118 10.08 2.89 -10.71
C LEU A 118 9.49 2.40 -9.38
N GLU A 119 10.28 1.71 -8.57
CA GLU A 119 9.90 1.25 -7.23
C GLU A 119 9.48 2.42 -6.31
N LYS A 120 10.27 3.51 -6.30
CA LYS A 120 9.92 4.74 -5.60
C LYS A 120 8.65 5.40 -6.15
N ALA A 121 8.39 5.30 -7.45
CA ALA A 121 7.17 5.80 -8.07
C ALA A 121 5.96 4.97 -7.62
N MET A 122 6.05 3.64 -7.64
CA MET A 122 4.99 2.73 -7.16
C MET A 122 4.66 2.99 -5.69
N HIS A 123 5.68 3.17 -4.84
CA HIS A 123 5.46 3.55 -3.45
C HIS A 123 4.64 4.85 -3.31
N LYS A 124 4.85 5.83 -4.19
CA LYS A 124 4.18 7.14 -4.12
C LYS A 124 2.78 7.14 -4.74
N CYS A 125 2.58 6.43 -5.84
CA CYS A 125 1.31 6.42 -6.58
C CYS A 125 0.35 5.35 -6.08
N VAL A 126 0.86 4.26 -5.51
CA VAL A 126 0.07 3.10 -5.07
C VAL A 126 0.08 2.96 -3.54
N LEU A 127 1.24 2.73 -2.93
CA LEU A 127 1.29 2.45 -1.48
C LEU A 127 0.86 3.64 -0.62
N LYS A 128 1.31 4.84 -0.97
CA LYS A 128 1.00 6.05 -0.20
C LYS A 128 -0.52 6.30 -0.07
N PRO A 129 -1.33 6.33 -1.14
CA PRO A 129 -2.77 6.50 -1.00
C PRO A 129 -3.48 5.30 -0.38
N LEU A 130 -2.90 4.09 -0.47
CA LEU A 130 -3.49 2.87 0.09
C LEU A 130 -3.10 2.58 1.54
N TYR A 131 -2.06 3.22 2.08
CA TYR A 131 -1.47 2.84 3.36
C TYR A 131 -2.48 2.80 4.50
N GLY A 132 -3.37 3.80 4.61
CA GLY A 132 -4.42 3.80 5.64
C GLY A 132 -5.36 2.60 5.52
N SER A 133 -5.90 2.34 4.34
CA SER A 133 -6.81 1.21 4.08
C SER A 133 -6.15 -0.14 4.30
N VAL A 134 -4.88 -0.29 3.86
CA VAL A 134 -4.10 -1.51 4.06
C VAL A 134 -3.84 -1.74 5.54
N GLN A 135 -3.44 -0.71 6.30
CA GLN A 135 -3.21 -0.85 7.74
C GLN A 135 -4.50 -1.24 8.49
N SER A 136 -5.65 -0.66 8.12
CA SER A 136 -6.95 -1.06 8.69
C SER A 136 -7.26 -2.52 8.39
N ALA A 137 -7.13 -2.95 7.12
CA ALA A 137 -7.41 -4.34 6.74
C ALA A 137 -6.47 -5.34 7.44
N LEU A 138 -5.16 -5.03 7.52
CA LEU A 138 -4.19 -5.88 8.23
C LEU A 138 -4.52 -6.02 9.72
N HIS A 139 -4.96 -4.93 10.36
CA HIS A 139 -5.39 -4.96 11.75
C HIS A 139 -6.66 -5.81 11.92
N GLU A 140 -7.65 -5.65 11.04
CA GLU A 140 -8.88 -6.45 11.04
C GLU A 140 -8.59 -7.95 10.90
N PHE A 141 -7.69 -8.34 9.99
CA PHE A 141 -7.25 -9.74 9.86
C PHE A 141 -6.56 -10.26 11.12
N GLN A 142 -5.71 -9.45 11.77
CA GLN A 142 -5.04 -9.86 12.99
C GLN A 142 -6.02 -10.09 14.14
N VAL A 143 -6.95 -9.16 14.35
CA VAL A 143 -8.01 -9.30 15.37
C VAL A 143 -8.89 -10.52 15.08
N ALA A 144 -9.34 -10.69 13.82
CA ALA A 144 -10.16 -11.84 13.44
C ALA A 144 -9.45 -13.19 13.65
N SER A 145 -8.12 -13.23 13.51
CA SER A 145 -7.31 -14.43 13.72
C SER A 145 -6.95 -14.73 15.18
N GLY A 146 -7.22 -13.83 16.13
CA GLY A 146 -6.77 -13.96 17.53
C GLY A 146 -5.25 -13.79 17.73
N SER A 147 -4.51 -13.42 16.68
CA SER A 147 -3.05 -13.37 16.72
C SER A 147 -2.52 -12.16 17.49
N LEU A 148 -3.28 -11.06 17.52
CA LEU A 148 -2.92 -9.86 18.26
C LEU A 148 -2.97 -10.11 19.76
N GLU A 149 -4.04 -10.74 20.24
CA GLU A 149 -4.25 -11.08 21.66
C GLU A 149 -3.14 -12.00 22.13
N LYS A 150 -2.87 -13.09 21.40
CA LYS A 150 -1.78 -14.02 21.72
C LYS A 150 -0.41 -13.32 21.77
N LEU A 151 -0.14 -12.39 20.85
CA LEU A 151 1.10 -11.63 20.86
C LEU A 151 1.20 -10.69 22.06
N GLN A 152 0.10 -10.04 22.45
CA GLN A 152 0.04 -9.18 23.62
C GLN A 152 0.27 -9.97 24.92
N GLU A 153 -0.34 -11.15 25.05
CA GLU A 153 -0.11 -12.06 26.18
C GLU A 153 1.37 -12.49 26.26
N ASN A 154 1.94 -12.92 25.13
CA ASN A 154 3.35 -13.30 25.06
C ASN A 154 4.28 -12.13 25.42
N LEU A 155 3.98 -10.91 24.96
CA LEU A 155 4.75 -9.72 25.32
C LEU A 155 4.62 -9.40 26.81
N ALA A 156 3.43 -9.50 27.39
CA ALA A 156 3.22 -9.28 28.82
C ALA A 156 4.03 -10.26 29.66
N LEU A 157 4.04 -11.55 29.30
CA LEU A 157 4.85 -12.58 29.94
C LEU A 157 6.35 -12.35 29.75
N ALA A 158 6.79 -11.94 28.55
CA ALA A 158 8.19 -11.70 28.27
C ALA A 158 8.73 -10.46 29.01
N LYS A 159 7.89 -9.44 29.25
CA LYS A 159 8.30 -8.20 29.95
C LYS A 159 8.68 -8.42 31.41
N THR A 160 8.17 -9.46 32.06
CA THR A 160 8.53 -9.80 33.45
C THR A 160 9.90 -10.47 33.55
N LYS A 161 10.44 -10.99 32.43
CA LYS A 161 11.71 -11.70 32.39
C LYS A 161 12.90 -10.77 32.45
N LYS A 162 13.96 -11.22 33.13
CA LYS A 162 15.26 -10.54 33.14
C LYS A 162 15.96 -10.70 31.77
N PRO A 163 16.83 -9.76 31.38
CA PRO A 163 17.60 -9.89 30.13
C PRO A 163 18.29 -11.25 29.98
N ARG A 164 18.83 -11.78 31.08
CA ARG A 164 19.51 -13.08 31.12
C ARG A 164 18.62 -14.26 30.77
N GLU A 165 17.35 -14.20 31.18
CA GLU A 165 16.34 -15.22 30.91
C GLU A 165 15.85 -15.19 29.46
N LEU A 166 16.10 -14.08 28.75
CA LEU A 166 15.88 -13.95 27.30
C LEU A 166 17.15 -14.24 26.49
N GLY A 167 18.24 -14.71 27.12
CA GLY A 167 19.51 -15.00 26.46
C GLY A 167 20.42 -13.78 26.23
N ALA A 168 20.01 -12.58 26.65
CA ALA A 168 20.80 -11.35 26.51
C ALA A 168 21.87 -11.23 27.61
N ASN A 169 22.80 -12.18 27.63
CA ASN A 169 23.86 -12.31 28.64
C ASN A 169 25.18 -11.64 28.25
N ALA A 170 25.40 -11.43 26.95
CA ALA A 170 26.70 -11.09 26.40
C ALA A 170 27.13 -9.63 26.66
N ALA A 171 26.18 -8.72 26.91
CA ALA A 171 26.43 -7.30 27.06
C ALA A 171 25.45 -6.65 28.05
N ARG A 172 25.76 -5.43 28.48
CA ARG A 172 24.83 -4.63 29.30
C ARG A 172 23.59 -4.28 28.47
N PRO A 173 22.37 -4.49 29.00
CA PRO A 173 21.14 -4.12 28.30
C PRO A 173 21.01 -2.58 28.21
N PRO A 174 20.31 -2.06 27.18
CA PRO A 174 19.97 -0.64 27.09
C PRO A 174 19.21 -0.13 28.32
N ASP A 175 19.53 1.08 28.73
CA ASP A 175 18.81 1.76 29.80
C ASP A 175 17.42 2.26 29.34
N SER A 176 16.61 2.73 30.30
CA SER A 176 15.25 3.22 30.03
C SER A 176 15.22 4.36 29.00
N HIS A 177 16.23 5.25 29.02
CA HIS A 177 16.34 6.34 28.05
C HIS A 177 16.58 5.82 26.63
N ALA A 178 17.50 4.86 26.46
CA ALA A 178 17.76 4.22 25.19
C ALA A 178 16.53 3.44 24.69
N ILE A 179 15.83 2.69 25.54
CA ILE A 179 14.58 2.02 25.19
C ILE A 179 13.53 3.04 24.70
N HIS A 180 13.34 4.14 25.42
CA HIS A 180 12.41 5.20 25.00
C HIS A 180 12.80 5.81 23.64
N ARG A 181 14.11 6.04 23.43
CA ARG A 181 14.64 6.54 22.15
C ARG A 181 14.40 5.56 21.00
N ILE A 182 14.57 4.25 21.25
CA ILE A 182 14.32 3.19 20.28
C ILE A 182 12.82 3.11 19.96
N ARG A 183 11.97 3.07 21.00
CA ARG A 183 10.51 3.07 20.85
C ARG A 183 10.04 4.22 19.99
N ARG A 184 10.50 5.46 20.24
CA ARG A 184 10.17 6.64 19.41
C ARG A 184 10.53 6.47 17.94
N LYS A 185 11.69 5.88 17.62
CA LYS A 185 12.10 5.61 16.24
C LYS A 185 11.19 4.57 15.58
N LEU A 186 10.86 3.50 16.29
CA LEU A 186 9.99 2.45 15.80
C LEU A 186 8.54 2.96 15.65
N THR A 187 8.01 3.76 16.57
CA THR A 187 6.70 4.41 16.41
C THR A 187 6.65 5.32 15.18
N ALA A 188 7.72 6.08 14.92
CA ALA A 188 7.81 6.90 13.72
C ALA A 188 7.84 6.04 12.44
N MET A 189 8.50 4.89 12.49
CA MET A 189 8.52 3.90 11.40
C MET A 189 7.12 3.37 11.07
N CYS A 190 6.29 3.09 12.07
CA CYS A 190 4.90 2.64 11.90
C CYS A 190 3.96 3.69 11.29
N ARG A 191 4.45 4.90 10.95
CA ARG A 191 3.68 5.93 10.23
C ARG A 191 4.15 6.11 8.79
N MET A 192 5.20 5.40 8.39
CA MET A 192 5.78 5.50 7.05
C MET A 192 5.06 4.53 6.11
N TYR A 193 4.77 4.92 4.87
CA TYR A 193 4.18 3.98 3.90
C TYR A 193 5.23 3.21 3.09
N SER A 194 6.48 3.68 3.04
CA SER A 194 7.51 3.09 2.17
C SER A 194 8.27 1.99 2.91
N PRO A 195 8.23 0.72 2.43
CA PRO A 195 8.97 -0.38 3.02
C PRO A 195 10.47 -0.14 3.13
N GLU A 196 11.11 0.35 2.07
CA GLU A 196 12.55 0.70 2.07
C GLU A 196 12.92 1.68 3.18
N ARG A 197 12.09 2.73 3.35
CA ARG A 197 12.35 3.72 4.40
C ARG A 197 12.17 3.13 5.80
N LYS A 198 11.23 2.20 5.98
CA LYS A 198 11.07 1.47 7.25
C LYS A 198 12.32 0.63 7.55
N ILE A 199 12.88 -0.08 6.56
CA ILE A 199 14.16 -0.81 6.71
C ILE A 199 15.27 0.12 7.17
N VAL A 200 15.42 1.30 6.56
CA VAL A 200 16.45 2.26 6.96
C VAL A 200 16.31 2.65 8.44
N VAL A 201 15.09 2.79 8.94
CA VAL A 201 14.84 3.04 10.37
C VAL A 201 15.18 1.81 11.22
N LEU A 202 14.78 0.60 10.82
CA LEU A 202 15.17 -0.64 11.51
C LEU A 202 16.69 -0.79 11.60
N LEU A 203 17.43 -0.55 10.51
CA LEU A 203 18.89 -0.61 10.51
C LEU A 203 19.52 0.41 11.46
N LYS A 204 18.95 1.61 11.56
CA LYS A 204 19.38 2.62 12.55
C LYS A 204 19.10 2.17 13.98
N VAL A 205 17.98 1.47 14.23
CA VAL A 205 17.67 0.88 15.53
C VAL A 205 18.65 -0.26 15.86
N CYS A 206 18.91 -1.17 14.92
CA CYS A 206 19.87 -2.24 15.10
C CYS A 206 21.28 -1.71 15.39
N LYS A 207 21.74 -0.71 14.61
CA LYS A 207 23.03 -0.05 14.85
C LYS A 207 23.07 0.59 16.23
N LEU A 208 21.98 1.22 16.67
CA LEU A 208 21.92 1.82 17.99
C LEU A 208 22.04 0.77 19.10
N ILE A 209 21.31 -0.34 19.01
CA ILE A 209 21.40 -1.44 19.98
C ILE A 209 22.82 -2.02 20.00
N TYR A 210 23.40 -2.24 18.82
CA TYR A 210 24.76 -2.76 18.68
C TYR A 210 25.80 -1.82 19.30
N SER A 211 25.69 -0.50 19.07
CA SER A 211 26.57 0.48 19.70
C SER A 211 26.45 0.51 21.22
N ILE A 212 25.25 0.29 21.78
CA ILE A 212 25.07 0.17 23.24
C ILE A 212 25.73 -1.11 23.76
N MET A 213 25.61 -2.22 23.03
CA MET A 213 26.28 -3.48 23.41
C MET A 213 27.80 -3.34 23.39
N GLN A 214 28.35 -2.60 22.42
CA GLN A 214 29.79 -2.32 22.29
C GLN A 214 30.32 -1.31 23.29
N ASP A 215 29.45 -0.55 23.96
CA ASP A 215 29.89 0.51 24.85
C ASP A 215 30.82 -0.04 25.95
N HIS A 216 32.04 0.47 25.99
CA HIS A 216 33.12 0.02 26.88
C HIS A 216 33.57 -1.46 26.73
N THR A 217 33.31 -2.12 25.60
CA THR A 217 33.77 -3.49 25.33
C THR A 217 34.56 -3.57 24.02
N VAL A 218 35.72 -4.25 24.05
CA VAL A 218 36.55 -4.49 22.85
C VAL A 218 36.02 -5.69 22.03
N ARG A 219 35.09 -6.46 22.60
CA ARG A 219 34.52 -7.66 21.99
C ARG A 219 33.58 -7.31 20.83
N LEU A 220 33.71 -8.04 19.72
CA LEU A 220 32.73 -8.04 18.64
C LEU A 220 31.59 -9.01 18.97
N PHE A 221 30.36 -8.56 18.76
CA PHE A 221 29.15 -9.36 19.00
C PHE A 221 28.66 -9.99 17.70
N GLY A 222 28.37 -11.28 17.76
CA GLY A 222 27.78 -12.04 16.66
C GLY A 222 26.25 -12.00 16.65
N ALA A 223 25.63 -12.74 15.74
CA ALA A 223 24.16 -12.85 15.68
C ALA A 223 23.57 -13.51 16.94
N ASP A 224 24.27 -14.50 17.49
CA ASP A 224 23.85 -15.23 18.70
C ASP A 224 23.86 -14.35 19.95
N ASP A 225 24.68 -13.28 19.97
CA ASP A 225 24.67 -12.27 21.02
C ASP A 225 23.62 -11.18 20.76
N PHE A 226 23.51 -10.75 19.49
CA PHE A 226 22.69 -9.60 19.11
C PHE A 226 21.18 -9.91 19.09
N LEU A 227 20.78 -11.09 18.60
CA LEU A 227 19.36 -11.43 18.46
C LEU A 227 18.64 -11.50 19.82
N PRO A 228 19.18 -12.15 20.88
CA PRO A 228 18.61 -12.08 22.21
C PRO A 228 18.49 -10.65 22.76
N MET A 229 19.50 -9.80 22.53
CA MET A 229 19.46 -8.40 22.95
C MET A 229 18.38 -7.61 22.22
N LEU A 230 18.25 -7.82 20.91
CA LEU A 230 17.20 -7.20 20.10
C LEU A 230 15.81 -7.67 20.56
N THR A 231 15.63 -8.97 20.86
CA THR A 231 14.40 -9.52 21.44
C THR A 231 14.05 -8.83 22.76
N TYR A 232 15.00 -8.73 23.69
CA TYR A 232 14.80 -8.01 24.95
C TYR A 232 14.36 -6.56 24.70
N VAL A 233 15.04 -5.84 23.82
CA VAL A 233 14.69 -4.44 23.50
C VAL A 233 13.29 -4.31 22.92
N LEU A 234 12.89 -5.21 22.02
CA LEU A 234 11.56 -5.19 21.40
C LEU A 234 10.45 -5.50 22.42
N VAL A 235 10.67 -6.46 23.32
CA VAL A 235 9.78 -6.76 24.45
C VAL A 235 9.63 -5.53 25.34
N GLN A 236 10.73 -4.86 25.69
CA GLN A 236 10.70 -3.62 26.48
C GLN A 236 10.04 -2.46 25.72
N CYS A 237 10.14 -2.42 24.39
CA CYS A 237 9.44 -1.42 23.58
C CYS A 237 7.92 -1.61 23.60
N ASP A 238 7.42 -2.84 23.78
CA ASP A 238 6.01 -3.16 23.95
C ASP A 238 5.11 -2.60 22.83
N MET A 239 5.45 -2.96 21.60
CA MET A 239 4.74 -2.48 20.41
C MET A 239 4.28 -3.66 19.54
N PRO A 240 3.11 -4.25 19.85
CA PRO A 240 2.59 -5.39 19.09
C PRO A 240 2.33 -5.05 17.61
N GLN A 241 2.07 -3.78 17.28
CA GLN A 241 1.87 -3.31 15.90
C GLN A 241 3.10 -3.49 15.01
N LEU A 242 4.29 -3.72 15.58
CA LEU A 242 5.49 -4.01 14.79
C LEU A 242 5.37 -5.30 14.01
N ASP A 243 4.56 -6.24 14.46
CA ASP A 243 4.39 -7.50 13.76
C ASP A 243 3.81 -7.30 12.35
N THR A 244 2.73 -6.53 12.29
CA THR A 244 2.07 -6.13 11.05
C THR A 244 3.01 -5.36 10.13
N GLU A 245 3.83 -4.49 10.72
CA GLU A 245 4.78 -3.66 9.97
C GLU A 245 5.93 -4.45 9.37
N ILE A 246 6.39 -5.51 10.06
CA ILE A 246 7.39 -6.42 9.52
C ILE A 246 6.80 -7.26 8.40
N MET A 247 5.58 -7.79 8.56
CA MET A 247 4.88 -8.49 7.48
C MET A 247 4.72 -7.57 6.25
N TYR A 248 4.27 -6.33 6.47
CA TYR A 248 4.14 -5.31 5.44
C TYR A 248 5.46 -5.10 4.67
N MET A 249 6.58 -4.95 5.37
CA MET A 249 7.89 -4.84 4.75
C MET A 249 8.25 -6.10 3.96
N MET A 250 8.15 -7.27 4.59
CA MET A 250 8.56 -8.55 4.00
C MET A 250 7.83 -8.91 2.71
N GLU A 251 6.54 -8.61 2.63
CA GLU A 251 5.75 -8.95 1.44
C GLU A 251 5.89 -7.91 0.32
N LEU A 252 6.21 -6.64 0.65
CA LEU A 252 6.26 -5.54 -0.33
C LEU A 252 7.66 -5.17 -0.84
N ILE A 253 8.75 -5.53 -0.15
CA ILE A 253 10.12 -5.27 -0.61
C ILE A 253 10.51 -6.26 -1.70
N ASP A 254 11.16 -5.77 -2.76
CA ASP A 254 11.65 -6.62 -3.84
C ASP A 254 12.74 -7.61 -3.37
N PRO A 255 12.69 -8.91 -3.77
CA PRO A 255 13.63 -9.93 -3.28
C PRO A 255 15.13 -9.59 -3.45
N PRO A 256 15.60 -8.96 -4.55
CA PRO A 256 17.01 -8.58 -4.73
C PRO A 256 17.49 -7.54 -3.71
N GLN A 257 16.60 -6.69 -3.22
CA GLN A 257 16.92 -5.60 -2.30
C GLN A 257 16.96 -6.04 -0.83
N LEU A 258 16.62 -7.32 -0.56
CA LEU A 258 16.43 -7.86 0.79
C LEU A 258 17.66 -8.60 1.34
N THR A 259 18.87 -8.20 0.94
CA THR A 259 20.08 -8.60 1.66
C THR A 259 20.08 -7.93 3.03
N ARG A 260 19.44 -8.56 4.04
CA ARG A 260 19.75 -8.46 5.49
C ARG A 260 18.85 -9.33 6.38
N ARG A 261 19.39 -10.49 6.77
CA ARG A 261 18.80 -11.56 7.61
C ARG A 261 18.50 -11.16 9.08
N SER A 262 18.89 -9.96 9.53
CA SER A 262 18.96 -9.61 10.96
C SER A 262 17.65 -9.11 11.59
N ALA A 263 16.76 -8.44 10.85
CA ALA A 263 15.50 -7.94 11.40
C ALA A 263 14.46 -9.06 11.58
N TYR A 264 14.54 -10.08 10.72
CA TYR A 264 13.66 -11.24 10.71
C TYR A 264 13.90 -12.17 11.91
N GLY A 265 15.19 -12.45 12.20
CA GLY A 265 15.57 -13.32 13.32
C GLY A 265 14.99 -12.87 14.64
N ALA A 266 14.91 -11.55 14.89
CA ALA A 266 14.39 -11.04 16.15
C ALA A 266 12.86 -11.12 16.30
N MET A 267 12.09 -10.94 15.22
CA MET A 267 10.62 -11.03 15.32
C MET A 267 10.13 -12.49 15.33
N SER A 268 10.84 -13.41 14.67
CA SER A 268 10.60 -14.85 14.76
C SER A 268 10.75 -15.37 16.21
N LEU A 269 11.73 -14.85 16.96
CA LEU A 269 11.94 -15.19 18.37
C LEU A 269 10.82 -14.70 19.29
N ILE A 270 10.18 -13.57 18.97
CA ILE A 270 9.09 -13.00 19.78
C ILE A 270 7.77 -13.75 19.53
N LYS A 271 7.52 -14.19 18.30
CA LYS A 271 6.29 -14.92 17.93
C LYS A 271 6.22 -16.34 18.49
N ASN A 272 7.35 -17.01 18.69
CA ASN A 272 7.42 -18.44 19.05
C ASN A 272 7.85 -18.67 20.51
N PHE A 273 7.40 -17.82 21.44
CA PHE A 273 7.90 -17.75 22.81
C PHE A 273 7.46 -18.89 23.76
N GLN A 274 6.69 -19.90 23.30
CA GLN A 274 6.25 -20.98 24.18
C GLN A 274 7.29 -22.11 24.33
N GLU A 275 7.67 -22.26 25.60
CA GLU A 275 8.26 -23.38 26.35
C GLU A 275 9.49 -24.12 25.79
N GLU A 276 10.60 -23.86 26.48
CA GLU A 276 11.89 -24.55 26.45
C GLU A 276 12.67 -24.44 25.14
N GLN A 277 13.82 -23.75 25.23
CA GLN A 277 14.86 -23.65 24.20
C GLN A 277 14.73 -22.52 23.17
N ALA A 278 14.45 -21.29 23.64
CA ALA A 278 14.66 -20.07 22.86
C ALA A 278 16.10 -19.91 22.31
N ALA A 279 17.08 -20.68 22.83
CA ALA A 279 18.44 -20.78 22.27
C ALA A 279 18.58 -21.80 21.11
N LEU A 280 17.72 -22.82 21.01
CA LEU A 280 17.70 -23.78 19.88
C LEU A 280 16.81 -23.31 18.70
N VAL A 281 15.86 -22.40 18.94
CA VAL A 281 14.95 -21.87 17.89
C VAL A 281 15.67 -20.99 16.84
N LEU A 282 16.95 -20.68 17.07
CA LEU A 282 17.81 -20.07 16.05
C LEU A 282 18.22 -21.03 14.92
N SER A 283 18.02 -22.36 15.05
CA SER A 283 18.42 -23.34 14.02
C SER A 283 17.34 -24.39 13.69
N SER A 284 16.33 -23.96 12.92
CA SER A 284 15.56 -24.76 11.94
C SER A 284 14.34 -23.93 11.57
N THR A 285 13.45 -23.64 12.52
CA THR A 285 12.18 -22.91 12.31
C THR A 285 12.36 -21.49 11.76
N THR A 286 13.32 -20.71 12.28
CA THR A 286 13.62 -19.37 11.74
C THR A 286 14.23 -19.47 10.33
N ARG A 287 15.01 -20.54 10.06
CA ARG A 287 15.56 -20.84 8.74
C ARG A 287 14.44 -21.25 7.78
N ASP A 288 13.52 -22.07 8.23
CA ASP A 288 12.42 -22.64 7.46
C ASP A 288 11.38 -21.59 7.12
N THR A 289 11.04 -20.72 8.05
CA THR A 289 10.12 -19.61 7.79
C THR A 289 10.75 -18.57 6.86
N LEU A 290 12.07 -18.33 6.96
CA LEU A 290 12.83 -17.52 5.98
C LEU A 290 12.94 -18.22 4.62
N HIS A 291 13.17 -19.53 4.60
CA HIS A 291 13.21 -20.33 3.39
C HIS A 291 11.85 -20.38 2.72
N GLN A 292 10.76 -20.53 3.47
CA GLN A 292 9.38 -20.46 2.99
C GLN A 292 9.05 -19.07 2.48
N TRP A 293 9.45 -18.01 3.18
CA TRP A 293 9.32 -16.65 2.64
C TRP A 293 10.11 -16.48 1.34
N HIS A 294 11.38 -16.90 1.33
CA HIS A 294 12.25 -16.78 0.16
C HIS A 294 11.69 -17.59 -1.01
N GLN A 295 11.40 -18.89 -0.83
CA GLN A 295 10.79 -19.76 -1.81
C GLN A 295 9.47 -19.19 -2.33
N ARG A 296 8.58 -18.69 -1.48
CA ARG A 296 7.32 -18.06 -1.93
C ARG A 296 7.53 -16.81 -2.80
N ARG A 297 8.68 -16.14 -2.67
CA ARG A 297 9.02 -14.92 -3.42
C ARG A 297 9.89 -15.20 -4.66
N THR A 298 10.73 -16.24 -4.65
CA THR A 298 11.58 -16.64 -5.79
C THR A 298 10.95 -17.72 -6.67
N MET A 299 10.00 -18.51 -6.16
CA MET A 299 9.16 -19.42 -6.96
C MET A 299 8.01 -18.63 -7.58
N LEU A 300 8.36 -17.60 -8.34
CA LEU A 300 7.42 -16.84 -9.15
C LEU A 300 7.05 -17.70 -10.37
N LYS A 301 6.26 -18.75 -10.15
CA LYS A 301 5.53 -19.43 -11.23
C LYS A 301 4.41 -18.47 -11.65
N ASP A 302 4.46 -18.10 -12.93
CA ASP A 302 3.50 -17.26 -13.64
C ASP A 302 3.35 -15.87 -13.03
N LEU A 303 4.26 -14.95 -13.38
CA LEU A 303 4.03 -13.52 -13.19
C LEU A 303 2.72 -13.20 -13.93
N PRO A 304 1.65 -12.76 -13.23
CA PRO A 304 0.40 -12.46 -13.91
C PRO A 304 0.64 -11.35 -14.94
N SER A 305 -0.10 -11.37 -16.05
CA SER A 305 -0.02 -10.37 -17.11
C SER A 305 -0.57 -9.03 -16.62
N VAL A 306 -0.19 -7.92 -17.27
CA VAL A 306 -0.89 -6.63 -17.11
C VAL A 306 -2.39 -6.81 -17.33
N ASP A 307 -2.79 -7.75 -18.20
CA ASP A 307 -4.18 -8.13 -18.47
C ASP A 307 -4.93 -8.57 -17.21
N ASP A 308 -4.26 -9.20 -16.23
CA ASP A 308 -4.91 -9.64 -14.99
C ASP A 308 -5.39 -8.46 -14.12
N PHE A 309 -4.82 -7.27 -14.34
CA PHE A 309 -5.16 -6.04 -13.63
C PHE A 309 -5.90 -5.03 -14.52
N GLN A 310 -6.22 -5.39 -15.76
CA GLN A 310 -7.22 -4.69 -16.57
C GLN A 310 -8.66 -4.99 -16.12
N ASN A 311 -8.83 -5.97 -15.24
CA ASN A 311 -10.10 -6.45 -14.71
C ASN A 311 -10.85 -5.45 -13.81
N PHE A 312 -10.47 -4.17 -13.78
CA PHE A 312 -11.17 -3.14 -13.01
C PHE A 312 -11.99 -2.24 -13.94
N LEU A 313 -13.28 -2.12 -13.66
CA LEU A 313 -14.21 -1.26 -14.38
C LEU A 313 -14.84 -0.26 -13.42
N ARG A 314 -14.56 1.03 -13.63
CA ARG A 314 -15.17 2.11 -12.86
C ARG A 314 -16.54 2.46 -13.44
N VAL A 315 -17.59 2.29 -12.64
CA VAL A 315 -18.97 2.56 -13.04
C VAL A 315 -19.58 3.61 -12.11
N ALA A 316 -20.27 4.59 -12.68
CA ALA A 316 -21.04 5.58 -11.93
C ALA A 316 -22.52 5.20 -11.90
N LEU A 317 -23.11 5.05 -10.72
CA LEU A 317 -24.55 5.01 -10.56
C LEU A 317 -25.11 6.43 -10.64
N ARG A 318 -26.08 6.62 -11.54
CA ARG A 318 -26.90 7.84 -11.59
C ARG A 318 -28.33 7.50 -11.22
N THR A 319 -28.77 7.97 -10.06
CA THR A 319 -30.16 7.91 -9.61
C THR A 319 -30.82 9.29 -9.79
N PRO A 320 -32.15 9.36 -9.93
CA PRO A 320 -32.88 10.62 -10.05
C PRO A 320 -32.82 11.47 -8.76
N ASP A 321 -32.69 10.82 -7.60
CA ASP A 321 -32.88 11.47 -6.29
C ASP A 321 -31.57 11.63 -5.49
N SER A 322 -30.50 10.93 -5.89
CA SER A 322 -29.19 11.02 -5.25
C SER A 322 -28.10 11.33 -6.28
N GLY A 323 -27.06 12.05 -5.87
CA GLY A 323 -25.97 12.45 -6.77
C GLY A 323 -25.25 11.25 -7.43
N CYS A 324 -24.31 11.55 -8.34
CA CYS A 324 -23.50 10.49 -8.97
C CYS A 324 -22.59 9.82 -7.93
N THR A 325 -22.79 8.53 -7.68
CA THR A 325 -21.87 7.71 -6.88
C THR A 325 -21.12 6.78 -7.80
N ALA A 326 -19.79 6.71 -7.70
CA ALA A 326 -18.99 5.81 -8.53
C ALA A 326 -18.36 4.73 -7.67
N LYS A 327 -18.31 3.51 -8.20
CA LYS A 327 -17.60 2.37 -7.62
C LYS A 327 -16.74 1.69 -8.68
N THR A 328 -15.65 1.07 -8.24
CA THR A 328 -14.77 0.28 -9.08
C THR A 328 -15.06 -1.19 -8.87
N LEU A 329 -15.44 -1.86 -9.96
CA LEU A 329 -15.87 -3.25 -9.99
C LEU A 329 -14.75 -4.13 -10.53
N GLN A 330 -14.60 -5.33 -9.97
CA GLN A 330 -13.75 -6.35 -10.57
C GLN A 330 -14.60 -7.14 -11.60
N VAL A 331 -14.25 -7.01 -12.87
CA VAL A 331 -14.98 -7.54 -14.03
C VAL A 331 -14.01 -8.37 -14.87
N ARG A 332 -14.39 -9.62 -15.18
CA ARG A 332 -13.57 -10.54 -15.99
C ARG A 332 -13.37 -9.99 -17.41
N PRO A 333 -12.28 -10.36 -18.13
CA PRO A 333 -11.98 -9.80 -19.45
C PRO A 333 -13.10 -9.96 -20.48
N TYR A 334 -13.81 -11.09 -20.44
CA TYR A 334 -14.88 -11.45 -21.38
C TYR A 334 -16.30 -11.32 -20.78
N ALA A 335 -16.43 -10.66 -19.63
CA ALA A 335 -17.75 -10.48 -19.01
C ALA A 335 -18.67 -9.67 -19.93
N THR A 336 -19.92 -10.11 -20.04
CA THR A 336 -20.92 -9.41 -20.85
C THR A 336 -21.50 -8.22 -20.10
N THR A 337 -22.11 -7.28 -20.81
CA THR A 337 -22.80 -6.14 -20.20
C THR A 337 -23.90 -6.59 -19.23
N GLU A 338 -24.59 -7.70 -19.51
CA GLU A 338 -25.56 -8.27 -18.58
C GLU A 338 -24.92 -8.69 -17.25
N GLU A 339 -23.79 -9.40 -17.29
CA GLU A 339 -23.06 -9.79 -16.09
C GLU A 339 -22.56 -8.56 -15.30
N VAL A 340 -22.08 -7.54 -16.00
CA VAL A 340 -21.66 -6.27 -15.39
C VAL A 340 -22.84 -5.55 -14.74
N CYS A 341 -24.02 -5.52 -15.37
CA CYS A 341 -25.24 -4.96 -14.80
C CYS A 341 -25.64 -5.68 -13.51
N ARG A 342 -25.56 -7.01 -13.45
CA ARG A 342 -25.80 -7.79 -12.22
C ARG A 342 -24.81 -7.43 -11.12
N LEU A 343 -23.53 -7.29 -11.45
CA LEU A 343 -22.50 -6.84 -10.50
C LEU A 343 -22.77 -5.42 -9.98
N CYS A 344 -23.16 -4.50 -10.87
CA CYS A 344 -23.58 -3.15 -10.51
C CYS A 344 -24.76 -3.18 -9.52
N ALA A 345 -25.82 -3.93 -9.82
CA ALA A 345 -26.99 -4.04 -8.95
C ALA A 345 -26.63 -4.50 -7.53
N LEU A 346 -25.80 -5.55 -7.41
CA LEU A 346 -25.31 -6.06 -6.14
C LEU A 346 -24.47 -5.03 -5.38
N LYS A 347 -23.53 -4.38 -6.07
CA LYS A 347 -22.57 -3.44 -5.45
C LYS A 347 -23.18 -2.09 -5.10
N PHE A 348 -24.15 -1.62 -5.87
CA PHE A 348 -24.87 -0.38 -5.62
C PHE A 348 -26.13 -0.57 -4.76
N HIS A 349 -26.51 -1.81 -4.45
CA HIS A 349 -27.72 -2.16 -3.71
C HIS A 349 -29.00 -1.60 -4.36
N VAL A 350 -29.11 -1.74 -5.68
CA VAL A 350 -30.27 -1.28 -6.46
C VAL A 350 -31.42 -2.28 -6.31
N SER A 351 -32.60 -1.80 -5.89
CA SER A 351 -33.78 -2.64 -5.65
C SER A 351 -34.42 -3.19 -6.93
N ASP A 352 -34.39 -2.44 -8.03
CA ASP A 352 -35.03 -2.77 -9.31
C ASP A 352 -34.00 -2.89 -10.45
N PRO A 353 -33.14 -3.92 -10.47
CA PRO A 353 -32.05 -4.04 -11.44
C PRO A 353 -32.50 -4.11 -12.91
N GLU A 354 -33.69 -4.66 -13.16
CA GLU A 354 -34.27 -4.82 -14.51
C GLU A 354 -34.52 -3.49 -15.22
N ASN A 355 -34.74 -2.42 -14.45
CA ASN A 355 -35.00 -1.09 -15.00
C ASN A 355 -33.72 -0.29 -15.24
N TYR A 356 -32.54 -0.88 -15.10
CA TYR A 356 -31.27 -0.20 -15.22
C TYR A 356 -30.41 -0.82 -16.31
N GLY A 357 -29.69 0.03 -17.03
CA GLY A 357 -28.76 -0.35 -18.09
C GLY A 357 -27.40 0.29 -17.90
N LEU A 358 -26.38 -0.31 -18.50
CA LEU A 358 -25.04 0.25 -18.57
C LEU A 358 -24.92 1.13 -19.82
N PHE A 359 -24.50 2.37 -19.62
CA PHE A 359 -24.30 3.35 -20.68
C PHE A 359 -22.82 3.72 -20.76
N LEU A 360 -22.32 3.87 -21.98
CA LEU A 360 -21.02 4.47 -22.25
C LEU A 360 -21.23 5.93 -22.63
N PHE A 361 -20.64 6.83 -21.84
CA PHE A 361 -20.54 8.25 -22.15
C PHE A 361 -19.15 8.53 -22.69
N THR A 362 -19.11 9.17 -23.85
CA THR A 362 -17.91 9.75 -24.46
C THR A 362 -18.13 11.26 -24.60
N ASP A 363 -17.09 12.02 -24.95
CA ASP A 363 -17.19 13.48 -25.11
C ASP A 363 -18.32 13.92 -26.06
N ASP A 364 -18.63 13.11 -27.08
CA ASP A 364 -19.58 13.46 -28.14
C ASP A 364 -20.87 12.63 -28.12
N SER A 365 -20.97 11.56 -27.32
CA SER A 365 -22.12 10.65 -27.37
C SER A 365 -22.39 9.88 -26.08
N SER A 366 -23.67 9.54 -25.85
CA SER A 366 -24.09 8.59 -24.83
C SER A 366 -24.85 7.44 -25.48
N GLN A 367 -24.36 6.21 -25.31
CA GLN A 367 -24.98 5.01 -25.88
C GLN A 367 -25.23 3.95 -24.80
N GLN A 368 -26.37 3.27 -24.89
CA GLN A 368 -26.63 2.10 -24.07
C GLN A 368 -25.87 0.90 -24.65
N LEU A 369 -25.15 0.19 -23.80
CA LEU A 369 -24.46 -1.03 -24.20
C LEU A 369 -25.48 -2.18 -24.31
N THR A 370 -25.41 -2.94 -25.41
CA THR A 370 -26.26 -4.13 -25.59
C THR A 370 -25.80 -5.25 -24.67
N ALA A 371 -26.70 -6.17 -24.31
CA ALA A 371 -26.45 -7.20 -23.30
C ALA A 371 -25.24 -8.10 -23.62
N ASP A 372 -24.96 -8.31 -24.91
CA ASP A 372 -23.91 -9.16 -25.47
C ASP A 372 -22.56 -8.47 -25.67
N THR A 373 -22.48 -7.14 -25.46
CA THR A 373 -21.20 -6.42 -25.55
C THR A 373 -20.29 -6.74 -24.36
N HIS A 374 -18.99 -6.48 -24.54
CA HIS A 374 -17.96 -6.72 -23.53
C HIS A 374 -17.35 -5.39 -23.03
N PRO A 375 -17.79 -4.84 -21.88
CA PRO A 375 -17.35 -3.52 -21.40
C PRO A 375 -15.85 -3.37 -21.21
N GLN A 376 -15.15 -4.45 -20.81
CA GLN A 376 -13.69 -4.43 -20.64
C GLN A 376 -12.94 -4.31 -21.97
N TRP A 377 -13.43 -5.00 -23.00
CA TRP A 377 -12.87 -4.88 -24.35
C TRP A 377 -13.08 -3.47 -24.91
N ILE A 378 -14.26 -2.88 -24.69
CA ILE A 378 -14.55 -1.49 -25.06
C ILE A 378 -13.61 -0.52 -24.34
N LYS A 379 -13.37 -0.71 -23.04
CA LYS A 379 -12.42 0.10 -22.26
C LYS A 379 -11.00 0.03 -22.87
N ALA A 380 -10.51 -1.17 -23.17
CA ALA A 380 -9.20 -1.38 -23.76
C ALA A 380 -9.07 -0.71 -25.13
N GLU A 381 -10.09 -0.85 -25.97
CA GLU A 381 -10.13 -0.25 -27.32
C GLU A 381 -10.20 1.28 -27.30
N LEU A 382 -10.83 1.89 -26.30
CA LEU A 382 -10.83 3.35 -26.17
C LEU A 382 -9.45 3.89 -25.77
N HIS A 383 -8.71 3.15 -24.94
CA HIS A 383 -7.37 3.51 -24.52
C HIS A 383 -6.28 3.20 -25.55
N SER A 384 -6.49 2.27 -26.48
CA SER A 384 -5.54 1.96 -27.56
C SER A 384 -5.47 3.05 -28.63
N ARG A 385 -6.43 3.99 -28.66
CA ARG A 385 -6.51 5.06 -29.64
C ARG A 385 -5.37 6.08 -29.46
N PRO A 386 -4.85 6.66 -30.56
CA PRO A 386 -3.76 7.64 -30.49
C PRO A 386 -4.13 8.91 -29.71
N ASN A 387 -5.41 9.28 -29.67
CA ASN A 387 -5.97 10.30 -28.79
C ASN A 387 -7.18 9.69 -28.06
N PRO A 388 -7.00 9.13 -26.85
CA PRO A 388 -8.10 8.48 -26.13
C PRO A 388 -9.14 9.53 -25.73
N PRO A 389 -10.42 9.37 -26.12
CA PRO A 389 -11.48 10.28 -25.68
C PRO A 389 -11.73 10.13 -24.19
N SER A 390 -12.24 11.18 -23.53
CA SER A 390 -12.71 11.03 -22.15
C SER A 390 -13.98 10.18 -22.17
N PHE A 391 -13.99 9.11 -21.38
CA PHE A 391 -15.11 8.18 -21.33
C PHE A 391 -15.48 7.76 -19.90
N HIS A 392 -16.75 7.44 -19.70
CA HIS A 392 -17.31 7.02 -18.42
C HIS A 392 -18.37 5.95 -18.62
N PHE A 393 -18.30 4.87 -17.84
CA PHE A 393 -19.39 3.90 -17.74
C PHE A 393 -20.38 4.36 -16.68
N VAL A 394 -21.65 4.43 -17.03
CA VAL A 394 -22.72 4.93 -16.15
C VAL A 394 -23.85 3.91 -16.10
N TYR A 395 -24.14 3.42 -14.91
CA TYR A 395 -25.31 2.59 -14.63
C TYR A 395 -26.48 3.49 -14.25
N ARG A 396 -27.53 3.52 -15.07
CA ARG A 396 -28.69 4.40 -14.86
C ARG A 396 -29.98 3.72 -15.29
N ARG A 397 -31.11 4.25 -14.82
CA ARG A 397 -32.43 3.79 -15.22
C ARG A 397 -32.61 3.92 -16.73
N THR A 398 -33.03 2.85 -17.39
CA THR A 398 -33.48 2.89 -18.79
C THR A 398 -34.76 3.71 -18.84
N GLN A 399 -34.81 4.70 -19.73
CA GLN A 399 -36.06 5.38 -20.01
C GLN A 399 -36.90 4.39 -20.83
N THR A 400 -37.91 3.80 -20.19
CA THR A 400 -39.05 3.18 -20.89
C THR A 400 -39.86 4.24 -21.60
#